data_AF-A0A497Q586-F1
#
_entry.id   AF-A0A497Q586-F1
#
_cell.length_a   1.000
_cell.length_b   1.000
_cell.length_c   1.000
_cell.angle_alpha   90.00
_cell.angle_beta   90.00
_cell.angle_gamma   90.00
#
_symmetry.space_group_name_H-M   'P 1'
#
loop_
_entity.id
_entity.type
_entity.pdbx_description
1 polymer ?
#
loop_
_entity_poly.entity_id
_entity_poly.type
_entity_poly.pdbx_seq_one_letter_code
_entity_poly.pdbx_strand_id
1 'polypeptide(L)'
;MNGQDGSEKSVEEAEGHFGEVILETKEESEDQDVLQIFGQTLLVRASILLGKSLYNQALELGQQALAVFSAVSGYIDFRNACSLLSRIHRAMGDSNQADEYERRAEEYFRLEGIQ
;
A
#
# COMPACT_ATOMS: atom_id res chain seq x y z
N MET A 1 -30.08 -16.87 -18.95
CA MET A 1 -29.50 -16.80 -17.60
C MET A 1 -28.15 -16.12 -17.75
N ASN A 2 -28.10 -14.81 -17.48
CA ASN A 2 -26.86 -14.06 -17.51
C ASN A 2 -26.14 -14.32 -16.20
N GLY A 3 -25.03 -15.06 -16.26
CA GLY A 3 -24.07 -15.15 -15.16
C GLY A 3 -23.41 -13.78 -15.00
N GLN A 4 -24.04 -12.89 -14.23
CA GLN A 4 -23.35 -11.73 -13.72
C GLN A 4 -22.39 -12.21 -12.64
N ASP A 5 -21.14 -11.86 -12.86
CA ASP A 5 -19.98 -12.10 -12.03
C ASP A 5 -20.21 -11.65 -10.59
N GLY A 6 -20.67 -12.57 -9.73
CA GLY A 6 -20.87 -12.34 -8.30
C GLY A 6 -19.57 -12.33 -7.50
N SER A 7 -18.41 -12.49 -8.15
CA SER A 7 -17.11 -12.61 -7.49
C SER A 7 -16.42 -11.26 -7.22
N GLU A 8 -16.70 -10.25 -8.04
CA GLU A 8 -16.13 -8.89 -7.88
C GLU A 8 -16.82 -8.12 -6.73
N LYS A 9 -18.15 -8.26 -6.64
CA LYS A 9 -18.97 -7.56 -5.65
C LYS A 9 -18.65 -7.97 -4.21
N SER A 10 -18.26 -9.23 -3.99
CA SER A 10 -17.86 -9.74 -2.67
C SER A 10 -16.46 -9.29 -2.25
N VAL A 11 -15.59 -8.99 -3.22
CA VAL A 11 -14.23 -8.50 -2.96
C VAL A 11 -14.30 -7.05 -2.53
N GLU A 12 -15.03 -6.19 -3.24
CA GLU A 12 -15.19 -4.78 -2.84
C GLU A 12 -15.82 -4.63 -1.45
N GLU A 13 -16.85 -5.43 -1.14
CA GLU A 13 -17.48 -5.43 0.20
C GLU A 13 -16.53 -5.93 1.30
N ALA A 14 -15.71 -6.94 1.01
CA ALA A 14 -14.69 -7.42 1.94
C ALA A 14 -13.59 -6.36 2.12
N GLU A 15 -13.14 -5.71 1.05
CA GLU A 15 -12.13 -4.66 1.10
C GLU A 15 -12.62 -3.44 1.89
N GLY A 16 -13.90 -3.09 1.79
CA GLY A 16 -14.54 -2.06 2.60
C GLY A 16 -14.46 -2.36 4.09
N HIS A 17 -14.90 -3.56 4.50
CA HIS A 17 -14.82 -4.00 5.91
C HIS A 17 -13.37 -4.03 6.42
N PHE A 18 -12.44 -4.54 5.62
CA PHE A 18 -11.02 -4.53 6.01
C PHE A 18 -10.49 -3.10 6.15
N GLY A 19 -10.92 -2.17 5.29
CA GLY A 19 -10.58 -0.75 5.39
C GLY A 19 -11.02 -0.15 6.72
N GLU A 20 -12.28 -0.39 7.13
CA GLU A 20 -12.84 0.11 8.38
C GLU A 20 -12.07 -0.40 9.61
N VAL A 21 -11.92 -1.73 9.75
CA VAL A 21 -11.21 -2.35 10.90
C VAL A 21 -9.78 -1.85 11.01
N ILE A 22 -9.12 -1.69 9.87
CA ILE A 22 -7.74 -1.21 9.81
C ILE A 22 -7.71 0.25 10.27
N LEU A 23 -8.53 1.14 9.71
CA LEU A 23 -8.57 2.56 10.10
C LEU A 23 -8.87 2.77 11.59
N GLU A 24 -9.85 2.03 12.14
CA GLU A 24 -10.15 2.03 13.58
C GLU A 24 -8.89 1.69 14.41
N THR A 25 -8.15 0.65 14.02
CA THR A 25 -6.91 0.24 14.70
C THR A 25 -5.87 1.36 14.76
N LYS A 26 -5.75 2.17 13.69
CA LYS A 26 -4.82 3.30 13.64
C LYS A 26 -5.29 4.47 14.51
N GLU A 27 -6.58 4.77 14.52
CA GLU A 27 -7.13 5.89 15.31
C GLU A 27 -7.05 5.61 16.82
N GLU A 28 -7.11 4.34 17.20
CA GLU A 28 -7.11 3.90 18.61
C GLU A 28 -5.71 3.71 19.20
N SER A 29 -4.64 3.77 18.40
CA SER A 29 -3.28 3.42 18.85
C SER A 29 -2.19 4.40 18.41
N GLU A 30 -1.40 4.86 19.39
CA GLU A 30 -0.14 5.59 19.17
C GLU A 30 1.09 4.66 19.25
N ASP A 31 0.87 3.36 19.49
CA ASP A 31 1.94 2.37 19.63
C ASP A 31 2.62 2.13 18.27
N GLN A 32 3.92 2.37 18.21
CA GLN A 32 4.71 2.27 16.99
C GLN A 32 4.68 0.87 16.39
N ASP A 33 4.65 -0.18 17.23
CA ASP A 33 4.62 -1.56 16.77
C ASP A 33 3.25 -1.89 16.15
N VAL A 34 2.16 -1.38 16.74
CA VAL A 34 0.80 -1.52 16.19
C VAL A 34 0.68 -0.79 14.86
N LEU A 35 1.19 0.45 14.78
CA LEU A 35 1.20 1.23 13.55
C LEU A 35 2.07 0.57 12.46
N GLN A 36 3.19 -0.05 12.82
CA GLN A 36 4.00 -0.83 11.88
C GLN A 36 3.23 -2.02 11.32
N ILE A 37 2.56 -2.81 12.17
CA ILE A 37 1.73 -3.95 11.75
C ILE A 37 0.57 -3.49 10.86
N PHE A 38 -0.07 -2.37 11.23
CA PHE A 38 -1.11 -1.73 10.41
C PHE A 38 -0.58 -1.43 9.00
N GLY A 39 0.58 -0.78 8.89
CA GLY A 39 1.19 -0.43 7.60
C GLY A 39 1.54 -1.67 6.78
N GLN A 40 2.10 -2.70 7.41
CA GLN A 40 2.44 -3.96 6.74
C GLN A 40 1.20 -4.68 6.23
N THR A 41 0.10 -4.64 6.99
CA THR A 41 -1.18 -5.22 6.59
C THR A 41 -1.72 -4.52 5.34
N LEU A 42 -1.70 -3.19 5.30
CA LEU A 42 -2.06 -2.42 4.11
C LEU A 42 -1.20 -2.77 2.90
N LEU A 43 0.12 -2.92 3.09
CA LEU A 43 1.05 -3.23 2.02
C LEU A 43 0.79 -4.60 1.39
N VAL A 44 0.53 -5.62 2.22
CA VAL A 44 0.18 -6.97 1.75
C VAL A 44 -1.12 -6.94 0.96
N ARG A 45 -2.16 -6.26 1.47
CA ARG A 45 -3.44 -6.11 0.77
C ARG A 45 -3.27 -5.40 -0.58
N ALA A 46 -2.54 -4.29 -0.62
CA ALA A 46 -2.24 -3.57 -1.85
C ALA A 46 -1.55 -4.49 -2.89
N SER A 47 -0.62 -5.34 -2.45
CA SER A 47 0.04 -6.31 -3.36
C SER A 47 -0.93 -7.37 -3.90
N ILE A 48 -1.88 -7.84 -3.09
CA ILE A 48 -2.91 -8.80 -3.54
C ILE A 48 -3.84 -8.13 -4.56
N LEU A 49 -4.30 -6.91 -4.29
CA LEU A 49 -5.16 -6.13 -5.19
C LEU A 49 -4.47 -5.83 -6.52
N LEU A 50 -3.18 -5.48 -6.49
CA LEU A 50 -2.36 -5.34 -7.70
C LEU A 50 -2.34 -6.64 -8.51
N GLY A 51 -2.16 -7.79 -7.86
CA GLY A 51 -2.20 -9.10 -8.52
C GLY A 51 -3.56 -9.42 -9.15
N LYS A 52 -4.65 -8.85 -8.61
CA LYS A 52 -6.01 -8.95 -9.15
C LYS A 52 -6.34 -7.87 -10.19
N SER A 53 -5.37 -7.05 -10.59
CA SER A 53 -5.55 -5.90 -11.50
C SER A 53 -6.49 -4.81 -10.96
N LEU A 54 -6.75 -4.78 -9.65
CA LEU A 54 -7.56 -3.77 -8.98
C LEU A 54 -6.71 -2.55 -8.62
N TYR A 55 -6.21 -1.87 -9.65
CA TYR A 55 -5.11 -0.90 -9.50
C TYR A 55 -5.44 0.31 -8.64
N ASN A 56 -6.66 0.86 -8.75
CA ASN A 56 -7.05 2.04 -7.97
C ASN A 56 -7.08 1.73 -6.46
N GLN A 57 -7.61 0.56 -6.09
CA GLN A 57 -7.69 0.11 -4.70
C GLN A 57 -6.30 -0.23 -4.16
N ALA A 58 -5.46 -0.87 -4.99
CA ALA A 58 -4.05 -1.11 -4.65
C ALA A 58 -3.28 0.21 -4.42
N LEU A 59 -3.52 1.22 -5.27
CA LEU A 59 -2.89 2.53 -5.16
C LEU A 59 -3.26 3.22 -3.84
N GLU A 60 -4.54 3.25 -3.52
CA GLU A 60 -5.04 3.87 -2.28
C GLU A 60 -4.40 3.22 -1.04
N LEU A 61 -4.45 1.88 -0.93
CA LEU A 61 -3.86 1.19 0.21
C LEU A 61 -2.33 1.33 0.26
N GLY A 62 -1.65 1.34 -0.90
CA GLY A 62 -0.21 1.57 -0.98
C GLY A 62 0.19 2.96 -0.49
N GLN A 63 -0.60 3.99 -0.80
CA GLN A 63 -0.39 5.36 -0.33
C GLN A 63 -0.64 5.49 1.18
N GLN A 64 -1.68 4.84 1.70
CA GLN A 64 -1.94 4.80 3.14
C GLN A 64 -0.80 4.10 3.90
N ALA A 65 -0.29 2.97 3.39
CA ALA A 65 0.85 2.26 3.99
C ALA A 65 2.10 3.16 4.03
N LEU A 66 2.40 3.85 2.93
CA LEU A 66 3.54 4.77 2.85
C LEU A 66 3.43 5.91 3.88
N ALA A 67 2.23 6.47 4.07
CA ALA A 67 2.00 7.53 5.04
C ALA A 67 2.27 7.05 6.47
N VAL A 68 1.89 5.82 6.81
CA VAL A 68 2.19 5.25 8.13
C VAL A 68 3.68 4.98 8.32
N PHE A 69 4.34 4.36 7.35
CA PHE A 69 5.79 4.10 7.45
C PHE A 69 6.62 5.38 7.53
N SER A 70 6.14 6.47 6.94
CA SER A 70 6.74 7.80 7.08
C SER A 70 6.65 8.33 8.52
N ALA A 71 5.59 7.98 9.25
CA ALA A 71 5.37 8.41 10.63
C ALA A 71 6.13 7.56 11.66
N VAL A 72 6.26 6.24 11.42
CA VAL A 72 6.89 5.31 12.37
C VAL A 72 8.38 5.06 12.14
N SER A 73 9.02 5.80 11.23
CA SER A 73 10.44 5.65 10.86
C SER A 73 10.82 4.22 10.41
N GLY A 74 9.89 3.49 9.78
CA GLY A 74 10.11 2.13 9.30
C GLY A 74 10.83 2.12 7.95
N TYR A 75 12.16 2.19 7.94
CA TYR A 75 12.97 2.41 6.71
C TYR A 75 12.77 1.35 5.61
N ILE A 76 12.83 0.07 5.99
CA ILE A 76 12.65 -1.05 5.05
C ILE A 76 11.21 -1.05 4.51
N ASP A 77 10.25 -0.81 5.39
CA ASP A 77 8.84 -0.82 5.06
C ASP A 77 8.45 0.37 4.15
N PHE A 78 9.01 1.56 4.39
CA PHE A 78 8.87 2.72 3.52
C PHE A 78 9.38 2.43 2.11
N ARG A 79 10.58 1.85 2.00
CA ARG A 79 11.15 1.46 0.70
C ARG A 79 10.24 0.47 -0.02
N ASN A 80 9.74 -0.55 0.69
CA ASN A 80 8.85 -1.55 0.13
C ASN A 80 7.54 -0.91 -0.38
N ALA A 81 6.98 0.05 0.35
CA ALA A 81 5.81 0.81 -0.07
C ALA A 81 6.07 1.63 -1.34
N CYS A 82 7.20 2.34 -1.43
CA CYS A 82 7.60 3.04 -2.65
C CYS A 82 7.75 2.08 -3.85
N SER A 83 8.43 0.94 -3.66
CA SER A 83 8.59 -0.06 -4.73
C SER A 83 7.25 -0.65 -5.18
N LEU A 84 6.30 -0.87 -4.27
CA LEU A 84 4.96 -1.32 -4.64
C LEU A 84 4.19 -0.25 -5.43
N LEU A 85 4.24 1.00 -4.99
CA LEU A 85 3.59 2.13 -5.69
C LEU A 85 4.16 2.33 -7.10
N SER A 86 5.48 2.18 -7.27
CA SER A 86 6.10 2.18 -8.60
C SER A 86 5.49 1.10 -9.49
N ARG A 87 5.38 -0.15 -9.00
CA ARG A 87 4.76 -1.26 -9.74
C ARG A 87 3.30 -1.01 -10.09
N ILE A 88 2.52 -0.43 -9.17
CA ILE A 88 1.12 -0.06 -9.39
C ILE A 88 1.03 0.96 -10.53
N HIS A 89 1.81 2.04 -10.49
CA HIS A 89 1.82 3.05 -11.53
C HIS A 89 2.28 2.49 -12.89
N ARG A 90 3.28 1.60 -12.93
CA ARG A 90 3.66 0.88 -14.17
C ARG A 90 2.49 0.08 -14.73
N ALA A 91 1.75 -0.64 -13.89
CA ALA A 91 0.59 -1.42 -14.32
C ALA A 91 -0.57 -0.53 -14.83
N MET A 92 -0.69 0.69 -14.32
CA MET A 92 -1.64 1.71 -14.80
C MET A 92 -1.16 2.47 -16.04
N GLY A 93 0.07 2.23 -16.51
CA GLY A 93 0.68 2.93 -17.65
C GLY A 93 1.28 4.30 -17.33
N ASP A 94 1.33 4.70 -16.06
CA ASP A 94 1.91 5.97 -15.61
C ASP A 94 3.41 5.79 -15.29
N SER A 95 4.24 5.82 -16.34
CA SER A 95 5.68 5.65 -16.19
C SER A 95 6.35 6.79 -15.39
N ASN A 96 5.78 8.00 -15.45
CA ASN A 96 6.34 9.15 -14.74
C ASN A 96 6.24 8.97 -13.22
N GLN A 97 5.06 8.61 -12.73
CA GLN A 97 4.88 8.33 -11.30
C GLN A 97 5.62 7.08 -10.86
N ALA A 98 5.70 6.06 -11.73
CA ALA A 98 6.47 4.86 -11.44
C ALA A 98 7.95 5.16 -11.16
N ASP A 99 8.58 5.95 -12.03
CA ASP A 99 9.98 6.32 -11.91
C ASP A 99 10.22 7.26 -10.73
N GLU A 100 9.26 8.12 -10.38
CA GLU A 100 9.34 8.96 -9.18
C GLU A 100 9.35 8.12 -7.89
N TYR A 101 8.46 7.15 -7.77
CA TYR A 101 8.45 6.25 -6.61
C TYR A 101 9.69 5.35 -6.54
N GLU A 102 10.21 4.91 -7.68
CA GLU A 102 11.47 4.16 -7.74
C GLU A 102 12.65 5.03 -7.25
N ARG A 103 12.73 6.28 -7.69
CA ARG A 103 13.72 7.25 -7.21
C ARG A 103 13.59 7.50 -5.71
N ARG A 104 12.38 7.66 -5.19
CA ARG A 104 12.14 7.82 -3.74
C ARG A 104 12.64 6.62 -2.95
N ALA A 105 12.43 5.39 -3.45
CA ALA A 105 12.93 4.18 -2.81
C ALA A 105 14.47 4.14 -2.78
N GLU A 106 15.13 4.58 -3.86
CA GLU A 106 16.60 4.63 -3.97
C GLU A 106 17.23 5.75 -3.14
N GLU A 107 16.63 6.93 -3.12
CA GLU A 107 17.10 8.07 -2.33
C GLU A 107 17.10 7.74 -0.84
N TYR A 108 16.05 7.06 -0.38
CA TYR A 108 15.98 6.57 0.99
C TYR A 108 17.04 5.51 1.31
N PHE A 109 17.34 4.61 0.36
CA PHE A 109 18.45 3.65 0.49
C PHE A 109 19.83 4.35 0.59
N ARG A 110 20.00 5.48 -0.08
CA ARG A 110 21.26 6.24 -0.11
C ARG A 110 21.47 7.10 1.13
N LEU A 111 20.42 7.69 1.69
CA LEU A 111 20.49 8.50 2.92
C LEU A 111 20.99 7.71 4.13
N GLU A 112 20.70 6.41 4.17
CA GLU A 112 21.14 5.50 5.24
C GLU A 112 22.56 4.92 5.00
N GLY A 113 23.08 4.94 3.77
CA GLY A 113 24.44 4.50 3.47
C GLY A 113 25.55 5.47 3.90
N ILE A 114 25.19 6.56 4.59
CA ILE A 114 26.09 7.67 4.99
C ILE A 114 26.18 7.79 6.54
N GLN A 115 25.53 6.93 7.32
CA GLN A 115 25.67 6.89 8.79
C GLN A 115 26.66 5.84 9.27
#